data_AF-A0A540WAC3-F1
#
_entry.id   AF-A0A540WAC3-F1
#
_cell.length_a   1.000
_cell.length_b   1.000
_cell.length_c   1.000
_cell.angle_alpha   90.00
_cell.angle_beta   90.00
_cell.angle_gamma   90.00
#
_symmetry.space_group_name_H-M   'P 1'
#
loop_
_entity.id
_entity.type
_entity.pdbx_description
1 polymer ?
#
loop_
_entity_poly.entity_id
_entity_poly.type
_entity_poly.pdbx_seq_one_letter_code
_entity_poly.pdbx_strand_id
1 'polypeptide(L)'
;MSRSLPHAALLVGAVLLVTSCSSTPGPPPKHSGNGGDAIGTITSPSPDPYGSTLTTYVGPVDDALGKLTSAGGMDDLNTALAALQRAADSGATGLQDASVPPAVSDSNRQLAGALTTLSTNVDTVQGDMKSSKVCATSSALAEVGGMQGLKDVQSALQTISGSGYSFTFTVPQTPAAQHRALDNGTAVHQGQNDGSGELTVDNGNGDGDAVLTLAQNGQSAYSFYVQKGQTAKMNGIRDGHYDIYFAGGGDWDSGTKKFTQNCSYTKFDQGADFTTTDTTYSTLTLTLKATVGGNATTSDVPPGQYPQP
;
A
#
# COMPACT_ATOMS: atom_id res chain seq x y z
N MET A 1 -40.67 -2.48 -22.92
CA MET A 1 -42.00 -1.92 -22.56
C MET A 1 -41.81 -0.97 -21.38
N SER A 2 -42.47 0.20 -21.38
CA SER A 2 -42.82 1.09 -20.24
C SER A 2 -41.82 1.37 -19.09
N ARG A 3 -41.71 2.59 -18.53
CA ARG A 3 -42.24 3.93 -18.89
C ARG A 3 -41.47 5.01 -18.11
N SER A 4 -41.80 6.27 -18.36
CA SER A 4 -41.05 7.50 -18.07
C SER A 4 -41.48 8.30 -16.82
N LEU A 5 -40.50 8.92 -16.11
CA LEU A 5 -40.50 10.33 -15.59
C LEU A 5 -41.60 10.76 -14.55
N PRO A 6 -41.58 11.98 -13.94
CA PRO A 6 -40.48 12.76 -13.31
C PRO A 6 -40.88 13.61 -12.03
N HIS A 7 -39.93 14.44 -11.56
CA HIS A 7 -40.07 15.74 -10.82
C HIS A 7 -40.77 15.83 -9.45
N ALA A 8 -40.08 16.49 -8.49
CA ALA A 8 -40.59 17.69 -7.78
C ALA A 8 -39.47 18.38 -6.99
N ALA A 9 -39.47 19.72 -6.92
CA ALA A 9 -38.60 20.54 -6.09
C ALA A 9 -39.42 21.26 -5.01
N LEU A 10 -38.78 21.67 -3.90
CA LEU A 10 -39.40 22.64 -2.99
C LEU A 10 -38.35 23.47 -2.22
N LEU A 11 -38.33 24.77 -2.52
CA LEU A 11 -37.69 25.82 -1.74
C LEU A 11 -38.70 26.32 -0.69
N VAL A 12 -38.27 26.46 0.57
CA VAL A 12 -38.95 27.34 1.54
C VAL A 12 -37.88 28.09 2.33
N GLY A 13 -37.82 29.41 2.15
CA GLY A 13 -37.07 30.29 3.04
C GLY A 13 -37.96 30.79 4.19
N ALA A 14 -37.35 31.12 5.32
CA ALA A 14 -38.02 31.81 6.42
C ALA A 14 -37.12 32.95 6.93
N VAL A 15 -37.54 34.18 6.68
CA VAL A 15 -36.99 35.38 7.31
C VAL A 15 -37.80 35.65 8.57
N LEU A 16 -37.14 35.90 9.70
CA LEU A 16 -37.75 36.42 10.92
C LEU A 16 -36.87 37.55 11.49
N LEU A 17 -37.53 38.59 11.99
CA LEU A 17 -36.95 39.90 12.29
C LEU A 17 -37.53 40.44 13.62
N VAL A 18 -36.70 41.22 14.35
CA VAL A 18 -37.00 42.06 15.56
C VAL A 18 -37.56 41.33 16.81
N THR A 19 -37.44 41.79 18.07
CA THR A 19 -37.19 43.13 18.67
C THR A 19 -36.24 43.16 19.90
N SER A 20 -35.75 44.37 20.23
CA SER A 20 -35.23 44.92 21.53
C SER A 20 -35.72 44.28 22.84
N CYS A 21 -35.03 44.38 24.00
CA CYS A 21 -34.33 45.53 24.61
C CYS A 21 -33.19 45.04 25.58
N SER A 22 -32.53 45.77 26.51
CA SER A 22 -32.64 47.13 27.10
C SER A 22 -31.28 47.58 27.74
N SER A 23 -31.18 48.82 28.26
CA SER A 23 -29.94 49.49 28.70
C SER A 23 -29.93 50.00 30.16
N THR A 24 -28.75 50.10 30.79
CA THR A 24 -28.51 50.80 32.08
C THR A 24 -27.32 51.79 31.96
N PRO A 25 -27.39 53.02 32.51
CA PRO A 25 -26.38 54.07 32.26
C PRO A 25 -25.36 54.28 33.41
N GLY A 26 -24.19 54.85 33.08
CA GLY A 26 -23.18 55.34 34.03
C GLY A 26 -22.47 56.61 33.52
N PRO A 27 -22.18 57.62 34.37
CA PRO A 27 -21.61 58.92 33.96
C PRO A 27 -20.06 58.95 33.86
N PRO A 28 -19.45 60.02 33.31
CA PRO A 28 -18.15 59.95 32.63
C PRO A 28 -16.97 60.59 33.39
N PRO A 29 -15.75 60.49 32.83
CA PRO A 29 -14.77 61.57 32.88
C PRO A 29 -14.59 62.22 31.49
N LYS A 30 -14.69 63.55 31.43
CA LYS A 30 -14.21 64.34 30.29
C LYS A 30 -12.70 64.53 30.41
N HIS A 31 -11.94 64.42 29.32
CA HIS A 31 -10.74 65.23 29.08
C HIS A 31 -10.69 65.63 27.61
N SER A 32 -10.24 66.86 27.36
CA SER A 32 -10.23 67.51 26.04
C SER A 32 -8.86 67.37 25.40
N GLY A 33 -8.79 67.07 24.09
CA GLY A 33 -7.54 66.84 23.38
C GLY A 33 -7.71 66.80 21.86
N ASN A 34 -7.72 67.98 21.25
CA ASN A 34 -7.89 68.21 19.81
C ASN A 34 -6.68 67.72 18.98
N GLY A 35 -6.91 67.06 17.83
CA GLY A 35 -5.92 67.04 16.75
C GLY A 35 -5.80 65.75 15.91
N GLY A 36 -5.99 65.89 14.59
CA GLY A 36 -5.33 65.05 13.59
C GLY A 36 -6.18 63.96 12.94
N ASP A 37 -6.78 64.28 11.80
CA ASP A 37 -7.10 63.28 10.78
C ASP A 37 -5.80 62.62 10.30
N ALA A 38 -5.54 61.42 10.80
CA ALA A 38 -4.56 60.50 10.23
C ALA A 38 -5.30 59.21 9.89
N ILE A 39 -5.82 59.12 8.66
CA ILE A 39 -6.12 57.82 8.04
C ILE A 39 -4.77 57.12 7.93
N GLY A 40 -4.45 56.31 8.94
CA GLY A 40 -3.20 55.57 8.98
C GLY A 40 -3.13 54.67 7.75
N THR A 41 -2.18 54.97 6.86
CA THR A 41 -1.86 54.11 5.73
C THR A 41 -1.54 52.73 6.29
N ILE A 42 -2.45 51.76 6.10
CA ILE A 42 -2.19 50.39 6.48
C ILE A 42 -1.04 49.95 5.57
N THR A 43 0.16 49.85 6.13
CA THR A 43 1.33 49.38 5.39
C THR A 43 1.05 47.96 4.95
N SER A 44 0.74 47.79 3.67
CA SER A 44 0.59 46.49 3.03
C SER A 44 1.86 45.69 3.32
N PRO A 45 1.76 44.51 3.96
CA PRO A 45 2.95 43.72 4.21
C PRO A 45 3.60 43.32 2.89
N SER A 46 4.93 43.37 2.92
CA SER A 46 5.95 42.69 2.10
C SER A 46 5.45 41.64 1.09
N PRO A 47 6.06 41.51 -0.11
CA PRO A 47 5.70 40.51 -1.11
C PRO A 47 5.55 39.12 -0.49
N ASP A 48 4.40 38.50 -0.75
CA ASP A 48 3.89 37.41 0.05
C ASP A 48 4.77 36.15 -0.05
N PRO A 49 5.47 35.75 1.02
CA PRO A 49 6.54 34.76 0.94
C PRO A 49 6.04 33.32 0.91
N TYR A 50 4.72 33.07 0.85
CA TYR A 50 4.15 31.73 0.98
C TYR A 50 4.68 30.70 -0.04
N GLY A 51 5.12 31.12 -1.23
CA GLY A 51 5.83 30.23 -2.17
C GLY A 51 7.15 29.66 -1.61
N SER A 52 7.87 30.41 -0.77
CA SER A 52 9.06 29.92 -0.06
C SER A 52 8.72 28.99 1.10
N THR A 53 7.58 29.21 1.77
CA THR A 53 7.01 28.30 2.78
C THR A 53 6.69 26.93 2.15
N LEU A 54 5.99 26.91 1.01
CA LEU A 54 5.72 25.69 0.25
C LEU A 54 7.03 25.01 -0.21
N THR A 55 8.00 25.77 -0.70
CA THR A 55 9.31 25.22 -1.09
C THR A 55 10.04 24.56 0.09
N THR A 56 10.00 25.18 1.27
CA THR A 56 10.67 24.69 2.48
C THR A 56 10.04 23.41 3.03
N TYR A 57 8.71 23.33 3.02
CA TYR A 57 7.96 22.25 3.72
C TYR A 57 7.39 21.17 2.79
N VAL A 58 7.16 21.47 1.51
CA VAL A 58 6.65 20.51 0.51
C VAL A 58 7.76 20.04 -0.44
N GLY A 59 8.77 20.87 -0.71
CA GLY A 59 9.96 20.50 -1.51
C GLY A 59 10.60 19.17 -1.10
N PRO A 60 10.90 18.95 0.20
CA PRO A 60 11.45 17.68 0.68
C PRO A 60 10.55 16.46 0.45
N VAL A 61 9.23 16.65 0.31
CA VAL A 61 8.25 15.60 0.03
C VAL A 61 8.31 15.21 -1.45
N ASP A 62 8.38 16.19 -2.36
CA ASP A 62 8.58 15.99 -3.80
C ASP A 62 9.92 15.29 -4.08
N ASP A 63 10.99 15.77 -3.45
CA ASP A 63 12.34 15.19 -3.48
C ASP A 63 12.39 13.74 -2.98
N ALA A 64 11.54 13.37 -2.01
CA ALA A 64 11.46 12.01 -1.48
C ALA A 64 10.63 11.10 -2.39
N LEU A 65 9.54 11.62 -2.97
CA LEU A 65 8.71 10.93 -3.95
C LEU A 65 9.51 10.55 -5.20
N GLY A 66 10.30 11.47 -5.75
CA GLY A 66 11.16 11.21 -6.91
C GLY A 66 12.18 10.08 -6.70
N LYS A 67 12.53 9.76 -5.45
CA LYS A 67 13.46 8.68 -5.09
C LYS A 67 12.79 7.30 -5.01
N LEU A 68 11.48 7.21 -4.78
CA LEU A 68 10.76 5.93 -4.63
C LEU A 68 10.90 5.07 -5.90
N THR A 69 10.70 5.65 -7.07
CA THR A 69 10.79 4.96 -8.37
C THR A 69 12.22 4.62 -8.79
N SER A 70 13.24 5.09 -8.05
CA SER A 70 14.66 4.80 -8.29
C SER A 70 15.22 3.71 -7.37
N ALA A 71 14.41 3.17 -6.45
CA ALA A 71 14.83 2.10 -5.54
C ALA A 71 15.12 0.79 -6.29
N GLY A 72 16.31 0.21 -6.07
CA GLY A 72 16.73 -1.03 -6.74
C GLY A 72 16.15 -2.31 -6.14
N GLY A 73 15.61 -2.23 -4.91
CA GLY A 73 15.02 -3.36 -4.19
C GLY A 73 14.17 -2.92 -3.00
N MET A 74 13.68 -3.89 -2.23
CA MET A 74 12.78 -3.65 -1.08
C MET A 74 13.44 -2.82 0.03
N ASP A 75 14.74 -3.03 0.31
CA ASP A 75 15.45 -2.28 1.36
C ASP A 75 15.67 -0.82 0.97
N ASP A 76 16.02 -0.55 -0.30
CA ASP A 76 16.12 0.79 -0.86
C ASP A 76 14.75 1.49 -0.82
N LEU A 77 13.68 0.79 -1.19
CA LEU A 77 12.32 1.31 -1.20
C LEU A 77 11.85 1.63 0.22
N ASN A 78 12.09 0.74 1.19
CA ASN A 78 11.78 0.98 2.59
C ASN A 78 12.57 2.18 3.15
N THR A 79 13.82 2.36 2.73
CA THR A 79 14.65 3.52 3.09
C THR A 79 14.11 4.82 2.50
N ALA A 80 13.67 4.79 1.23
CA ALA A 80 13.06 5.94 0.56
C ALA A 80 11.67 6.29 1.14
N LEU A 81 10.87 5.29 1.51
CA LEU A 81 9.61 5.46 2.24
C LEU A 81 9.84 6.11 3.62
N ALA A 82 10.82 5.63 4.40
CA ALA A 82 11.18 6.27 5.66
C ALA A 82 11.67 7.72 5.51
N ALA A 83 12.26 8.08 4.35
CA ALA A 83 12.58 9.47 4.04
C ALA A 83 11.34 10.31 3.70
N LEU A 84 10.40 9.75 2.93
CA LEU A 84 9.12 10.37 2.60
C LEU A 84 8.25 10.62 3.85
N GLN A 85 8.16 9.64 4.75
CA GLN A 85 7.43 9.77 6.02
C GLN A 85 7.95 10.97 6.83
N ARG A 86 9.26 11.03 7.08
CA ARG A 86 9.90 12.15 7.79
C ARG A 86 9.71 13.50 7.09
N ALA A 87 9.76 13.52 5.77
CA ALA A 87 9.50 14.75 5.00
C ALA A 87 8.04 15.20 5.15
N ALA A 88 7.09 14.28 5.11
CA ALA A 88 5.67 14.57 5.30
C ALA A 88 5.35 15.04 6.73
N ASP A 89 5.91 14.41 7.77
CA ASP A 89 5.74 14.84 9.16
C ASP A 89 6.30 16.25 9.42
N SER A 90 7.54 16.49 8.95
CA SER A 90 8.21 17.79 9.05
C SER A 90 7.46 18.86 8.26
N GLY A 91 6.95 18.52 7.08
CA GLY A 91 6.14 19.41 6.26
C GLY A 91 4.79 19.73 6.90
N ALA A 92 4.11 18.74 7.47
CA ALA A 92 2.83 18.94 8.17
C ALA A 92 2.98 19.90 9.36
N THR A 93 3.99 19.67 10.21
CA THR A 93 4.29 20.53 11.37
C THR A 93 4.69 21.94 10.92
N GLY A 94 5.61 22.03 9.95
CA GLY A 94 6.10 23.31 9.43
C GLY A 94 5.01 24.17 8.80
N LEU A 95 4.05 23.57 8.09
CA LEU A 95 2.88 24.28 7.55
C LEU A 95 1.87 24.68 8.63
N GLN A 96 1.77 23.95 9.74
CA GLN A 96 0.91 24.33 10.88
C GLN A 96 1.45 25.56 11.62
N ASP A 97 2.77 25.66 11.77
CA ASP A 97 3.46 26.76 12.48
C ASP A 97 3.76 27.97 11.58
N ALA A 98 3.58 27.85 10.27
CA ALA A 98 3.90 28.91 9.31
C ALA A 98 3.01 30.17 9.45
N SER A 99 3.60 31.33 9.17
CA SER A 99 2.83 32.55 8.88
C SER A 99 2.22 32.45 7.48
N VAL A 100 0.90 32.34 7.39
CA VAL A 100 0.17 32.04 6.15
C VAL A 100 -0.83 33.15 5.81
N PRO A 101 -0.97 33.55 4.53
CA PRO A 101 -1.93 34.59 4.14
C PRO A 101 -3.37 34.15 4.43
N PRO A 102 -4.24 35.06 4.93
CA PRO A 102 -5.62 34.71 5.27
C PRO A 102 -6.38 33.98 4.15
N ALA A 103 -6.15 34.40 2.89
CA ALA A 103 -6.79 33.85 1.69
C ALA A 103 -6.50 32.37 1.40
N VAL A 104 -5.40 31.81 1.93
CA VAL A 104 -5.02 30.39 1.76
C VAL A 104 -4.88 29.64 3.09
N SER A 105 -5.24 30.27 4.21
CA SER A 105 -5.10 29.70 5.55
C SER A 105 -5.85 28.37 5.72
N ASP A 106 -7.02 28.21 5.10
CA ASP A 106 -7.81 26.96 5.13
C ASP A 106 -7.17 25.87 4.26
N SER A 107 -6.79 26.19 3.03
CA SER A 107 -6.11 25.27 2.11
C SER A 107 -4.74 24.82 2.65
N ASN A 108 -4.05 25.68 3.40
CA ASN A 108 -2.81 25.33 4.09
C ASN A 108 -3.05 24.30 5.21
N ARG A 109 -4.13 24.44 6.00
CA ARG A 109 -4.49 23.43 7.02
C ARG A 109 -4.91 22.11 6.37
N GLN A 110 -5.57 22.15 5.22
CA GLN A 110 -5.88 20.96 4.41
C GLN A 110 -4.59 20.29 3.90
N LEU A 111 -3.62 21.06 3.39
CA LEU A 111 -2.32 20.54 2.94
C LEU A 111 -1.53 19.90 4.10
N ALA A 112 -1.48 20.53 5.26
CA ALA A 112 -0.83 19.96 6.44
C ALA A 112 -1.50 18.65 6.88
N GLY A 113 -2.85 18.59 6.89
CA GLY A 113 -3.59 17.35 7.16
C GLY A 113 -3.32 16.26 6.12
N ALA A 114 -3.25 16.63 4.83
CA ALA A 114 -2.93 15.70 3.75
C ALA A 114 -1.52 15.11 3.88
N LEU A 115 -0.54 15.89 4.36
CA LEU A 115 0.79 15.39 4.69
C LEU A 115 0.79 14.42 5.89
N THR A 116 -0.02 14.68 6.94
CA THR A 116 -0.22 13.71 8.03
C THR A 116 -0.86 12.41 7.53
N THR A 117 -1.86 12.49 6.64
CA THR A 117 -2.46 11.31 5.98
C THR A 117 -1.43 10.56 5.13
N LEU A 118 -0.57 11.28 4.39
CA LEU A 118 0.51 10.69 3.61
C LEU A 118 1.51 9.94 4.49
N SER A 119 1.98 10.54 5.59
CA SER A 119 2.86 9.88 6.57
C SER A 119 2.24 8.59 7.11
N THR A 120 0.95 8.63 7.47
CA THR A 120 0.19 7.45 7.94
C THR A 120 0.07 6.37 6.87
N ASN A 121 -0.16 6.75 5.61
CA ASN A 121 -0.22 5.80 4.49
C ASN A 121 1.16 5.16 4.22
N VAL A 122 2.25 5.92 4.33
CA VAL A 122 3.62 5.41 4.19
C VAL A 122 3.97 4.42 5.30
N ASP A 123 3.62 4.71 6.56
CA ASP A 123 3.78 3.78 7.67
C ASP A 123 3.02 2.47 7.44
N THR A 124 1.81 2.56 6.89
CA THR A 124 0.99 1.39 6.49
C THR A 124 1.73 0.53 5.46
N VAL A 125 2.23 1.13 4.37
CA VAL A 125 3.03 0.41 3.34
C VAL A 125 4.26 -0.25 3.97
N GLN A 126 4.96 0.42 4.88
CA GLN A 126 6.12 -0.16 5.57
C GLN A 126 5.72 -1.30 6.52
N GLY A 127 4.54 -1.24 7.15
CA GLY A 127 3.94 -2.35 7.89
C GLY A 127 3.62 -3.54 6.98
N ASP A 128 3.09 -3.27 5.79
CA ASP A 128 2.72 -4.28 4.80
C ASP A 128 3.95 -4.96 4.16
N MET A 129 5.07 -4.22 4.00
CA MET A 129 6.37 -4.79 3.65
C MET A 129 6.92 -5.70 4.76
N LYS A 130 6.83 -5.28 6.04
CA LYS A 130 7.33 -6.04 7.21
C LYS A 130 6.52 -7.32 7.47
N SER A 131 5.22 -7.29 7.17
CA SER A 131 4.28 -8.41 7.33
C SER A 131 4.13 -9.29 6.08
N SER A 132 4.93 -9.03 5.04
CA SER A 132 4.88 -9.73 3.75
C SER A 132 3.53 -9.61 3.00
N LYS A 133 2.68 -8.64 3.34
CA LYS A 133 1.49 -8.30 2.52
C LYS A 133 1.90 -7.76 1.15
N VAL A 134 3.04 -7.05 1.05
CA VAL A 134 3.73 -6.76 -0.21
C VAL A 134 5.18 -7.26 -0.18
N CYS A 135 5.59 -7.99 -1.21
CA CYS A 135 6.84 -8.78 -1.22
C CYS A 135 7.79 -8.41 -2.37
N ALA A 136 7.37 -7.52 -3.27
CA ALA A 136 8.14 -7.07 -4.41
C ALA A 136 8.05 -5.55 -4.55
N THR A 137 9.10 -4.93 -5.09
CA THR A 137 9.13 -3.47 -5.33
C THR A 137 7.95 -3.02 -6.18
N SER A 138 7.47 -3.84 -7.11
CA SER A 138 6.31 -3.56 -7.96
C SER A 138 4.99 -3.50 -7.20
N SER A 139 4.71 -4.44 -6.28
CA SER A 139 3.48 -4.43 -5.49
C SER A 139 3.49 -3.33 -4.42
N ALA A 140 4.64 -3.11 -3.76
CA ALA A 140 4.81 -2.00 -2.83
C ALA A 140 4.67 -0.63 -3.51
N LEU A 141 5.26 -0.42 -4.70
CA LEU A 141 5.05 0.82 -5.47
C LEU A 141 3.59 0.98 -5.96
N ALA A 142 2.89 -0.11 -6.29
CA ALA A 142 1.48 -0.03 -6.64
C ALA A 142 0.61 0.45 -5.44
N GLU A 143 0.94 0.02 -4.22
CA GLU A 143 0.26 0.47 -3.00
C GLU A 143 0.59 1.95 -2.70
N VAL A 144 1.84 2.39 -2.90
CA VAL A 144 2.26 3.80 -2.86
C VAL A 144 1.41 4.66 -3.82
N GLY A 145 1.21 4.23 -5.07
CA GLY A 145 0.36 4.97 -6.02
C GLY A 145 -1.12 5.03 -5.63
N GLY A 146 -1.58 4.09 -4.78
CA GLY A 146 -2.93 4.06 -4.23
C GLY A 146 -3.18 5.08 -3.12
N MET A 147 -2.14 5.55 -2.43
CA MET A 147 -2.23 6.33 -1.19
C MET A 147 -3.13 7.57 -1.31
N GLN A 148 -4.06 7.73 -0.36
CA GLN A 148 -5.00 8.84 -0.35
C GLN A 148 -4.28 10.17 -0.06
N GLY A 149 -3.28 10.16 0.83
CA GLY A 149 -2.49 11.35 1.15
C GLY A 149 -1.83 12.01 -0.07
N LEU A 150 -1.40 11.25 -1.09
CA LEU A 150 -0.84 11.83 -2.32
C LEU A 150 -1.89 12.61 -3.13
N LYS A 151 -3.10 12.07 -3.21
CA LYS A 151 -4.24 12.70 -3.90
C LYS A 151 -4.69 13.96 -3.16
N ASP A 152 -4.72 13.90 -1.83
CA ASP A 152 -5.11 15.01 -0.96
C ASP A 152 -4.07 16.15 -1.03
N VAL A 153 -2.76 15.84 -1.01
CA VAL A 153 -1.68 16.81 -1.19
C VAL A 153 -1.79 17.49 -2.55
N GLN A 154 -1.97 16.70 -3.62
CA GLN A 154 -2.13 17.25 -4.97
C GLN A 154 -3.36 18.18 -5.09
N SER A 155 -4.49 17.80 -4.48
CA SER A 155 -5.73 18.58 -4.46
C SER A 155 -5.57 19.90 -3.67
N ALA A 156 -4.93 19.85 -2.50
CA ALA A 156 -4.67 21.04 -1.69
C ALA A 156 -3.72 22.02 -2.41
N LEU A 157 -2.67 21.52 -3.05
CA LEU A 157 -1.73 22.33 -3.85
C LEU A 157 -2.38 22.96 -5.10
N GLN A 158 -3.32 22.26 -5.75
CA GLN A 158 -4.12 22.82 -6.84
C GLN A 158 -4.99 23.99 -6.36
N THR A 159 -5.63 23.84 -5.18
CA THR A 159 -6.45 24.89 -4.57
C THR A 159 -5.60 26.12 -4.21
N ILE A 160 -4.42 25.91 -3.61
CA ILE A 160 -3.44 26.96 -3.29
C ILE A 160 -2.94 27.67 -4.55
N SER A 161 -2.67 26.92 -5.63
CA SER A 161 -2.27 27.47 -6.93
C SER A 161 -3.36 28.35 -7.55
N GLY A 162 -4.64 27.99 -7.37
CA GLY A 162 -5.78 28.81 -7.79
C GLY A 162 -5.87 30.17 -7.08
N SER A 163 -5.25 30.32 -5.91
CA SER A 163 -5.11 31.59 -5.18
C SER A 163 -3.85 32.38 -5.53
N GLY A 164 -3.09 31.97 -6.56
CA GLY A 164 -1.90 32.67 -7.05
C GLY A 164 -0.55 32.15 -6.52
N TYR A 165 -0.55 31.08 -5.71
CA TYR A 165 0.66 30.52 -5.11
C TYR A 165 1.02 29.19 -5.77
N SER A 166 1.77 29.22 -6.86
CA SER A 166 2.17 28.02 -7.59
C SER A 166 3.28 27.24 -6.87
N PHE A 167 3.11 25.93 -6.73
CA PHE A 167 4.16 24.99 -6.36
C PHE A 167 4.08 23.76 -7.28
N THR A 168 5.23 23.24 -7.73
CA THR A 168 5.29 22.06 -8.59
C THR A 168 5.41 20.82 -7.72
N PHE A 169 4.47 19.88 -7.85
CA PHE A 169 4.47 18.62 -7.13
C PHE A 169 4.18 17.47 -8.10
N THR A 170 5.08 16.50 -8.14
CA THR A 170 5.10 15.41 -9.11
C THR A 170 4.81 14.09 -8.41
N VAL A 171 3.58 13.59 -8.56
CA VAL A 171 3.24 12.24 -8.11
C VAL A 171 3.97 11.22 -9.02
N PRO A 172 4.84 10.35 -8.49
CA PRO A 172 5.58 9.39 -9.30
C PRO A 172 4.63 8.44 -10.04
N GLN A 173 5.00 8.06 -11.27
CA GLN A 173 4.26 7.04 -12.00
C GLN A 173 4.63 5.66 -11.44
N THR A 174 3.68 5.04 -10.75
CA THR A 174 3.81 3.70 -10.17
C THR A 174 3.14 2.67 -11.07
N PRO A 175 3.55 1.38 -11.03
CA PRO A 175 2.77 0.30 -11.63
C PRO A 175 1.37 0.24 -11.03
N ALA A 176 0.39 -0.21 -11.81
CA ALA A 176 -0.93 -0.55 -11.30
C ALA A 176 -0.89 -1.88 -10.54
N ALA A 177 -1.72 -2.03 -9.50
CA ALA A 177 -1.87 -3.28 -8.77
C ALA A 177 -2.25 -4.43 -9.73
N GLN A 178 -1.63 -5.59 -9.53
CA GLN A 178 -1.80 -6.79 -10.35
C GLN A 178 -2.41 -7.91 -9.53
N HIS A 179 -3.12 -8.81 -10.21
CA HIS A 179 -3.71 -10.03 -9.63
C HIS A 179 -3.51 -11.21 -10.59
N ARG A 180 -2.25 -11.49 -10.93
CA ARG A 180 -1.84 -12.58 -11.82
C ARG A 180 -1.93 -13.93 -11.13
N ALA A 181 -2.27 -14.96 -11.89
CA ALA A 181 -2.27 -16.36 -11.46
C ALA A 181 -1.85 -17.25 -12.63
N LEU A 182 -1.44 -18.49 -12.35
CA LEU A 182 -1.31 -19.56 -13.36
C LEU A 182 -2.53 -20.47 -13.31
N ASP A 183 -2.72 -21.28 -14.36
CA ASP A 183 -3.72 -22.34 -14.34
C ASP A 183 -3.38 -23.39 -13.25
N ASN A 184 -4.40 -23.95 -12.61
CA ASN A 184 -4.21 -24.95 -11.56
C ASN A 184 -3.48 -26.20 -12.09
N GLY A 185 -2.41 -26.62 -11.40
CA GLY A 185 -1.54 -27.71 -11.83
C GLY A 185 -0.42 -27.34 -12.80
N THR A 186 -0.25 -26.05 -13.14
CA THR A 186 0.85 -25.59 -14.01
C THR A 186 2.22 -25.93 -13.40
N ALA A 187 3.07 -26.62 -14.15
CA ALA A 187 4.46 -26.85 -13.75
C ALA A 187 5.25 -25.54 -13.80
N VAL A 188 5.85 -25.16 -12.67
CA VAL A 188 6.71 -23.98 -12.51
C VAL A 188 8.19 -24.36 -12.64
N HIS A 189 8.54 -25.55 -12.14
CA HIS A 189 9.79 -26.24 -12.42
C HIS A 189 9.47 -27.65 -12.90
N GLN A 190 9.84 -27.96 -14.15
CA GLN A 190 9.65 -29.29 -14.71
C GLN A 190 10.91 -30.12 -14.47
N GLY A 191 10.82 -31.06 -13.53
CA GLY A 191 11.83 -32.09 -13.31
C GLY A 191 11.85 -33.14 -14.42
N GLN A 192 12.64 -34.19 -14.19
CA GLN A 192 12.75 -35.31 -15.14
C GLN A 192 11.53 -36.23 -14.97
N ASN A 193 10.63 -36.19 -15.95
CA ASN A 193 9.27 -36.76 -15.88
C ASN A 193 9.20 -38.20 -16.41
N ASP A 194 10.10 -39.05 -15.93
CA ASP A 194 10.26 -40.47 -16.29
C ASP A 194 10.19 -41.41 -15.07
N GLY A 195 9.80 -40.88 -13.89
CA GLY A 195 9.40 -41.70 -12.75
C GLY A 195 7.95 -42.19 -12.83
N SER A 196 7.52 -42.92 -11.81
CA SER A 196 6.12 -43.38 -11.67
C SER A 196 5.38 -42.67 -10.52
N GLY A 197 6.08 -41.94 -9.66
CA GLY A 197 5.53 -41.32 -8.46
C GLY A 197 4.49 -40.24 -8.76
N GLU A 198 3.48 -40.16 -7.89
CA GLU A 198 2.39 -39.20 -8.01
C GLU A 198 2.19 -38.41 -6.70
N LEU A 199 1.95 -37.11 -6.83
CA LEU A 199 1.69 -36.21 -5.71
C LEU A 199 0.45 -35.36 -5.98
N THR A 200 -0.54 -35.51 -5.10
CA THR A 200 -1.73 -34.67 -5.06
C THR A 200 -1.59 -33.62 -3.95
N VAL A 201 -1.90 -32.37 -4.23
CA VAL A 201 -1.85 -31.26 -3.27
C VAL A 201 -3.20 -30.57 -3.21
N ASP A 202 -3.78 -30.52 -2.02
CA ASP A 202 -5.03 -29.86 -1.70
C ASP A 202 -4.79 -28.49 -1.05
N ASN A 203 -5.19 -27.43 -1.75
CA ASN A 203 -5.18 -26.04 -1.27
C ASN A 203 -6.60 -25.55 -0.93
N GLY A 204 -7.54 -26.47 -0.63
CA GLY A 204 -8.94 -26.19 -0.33
C GLY A 204 -9.18 -25.15 0.77
N ASN A 205 -8.31 -25.12 1.78
CA ASN A 205 -8.38 -24.20 2.93
C ASN A 205 -7.26 -23.13 2.92
N GLY A 206 -6.59 -22.92 1.79
CA GLY A 206 -5.51 -21.92 1.66
C GLY A 206 -6.01 -20.48 1.73
N ASP A 207 -5.18 -19.58 2.27
CA ASP A 207 -5.47 -18.14 2.29
C ASP A 207 -5.21 -17.47 0.92
N GLY A 208 -4.34 -18.08 0.11
CA GLY A 208 -3.94 -17.63 -1.22
C GLY A 208 -3.68 -18.81 -2.16
N ASP A 209 -3.14 -18.53 -3.34
CA ASP A 209 -2.57 -19.53 -4.23
C ASP A 209 -1.26 -20.07 -3.66
N ALA A 210 -0.79 -21.21 -4.15
CA ALA A 210 0.43 -21.82 -3.69
C ALA A 210 1.32 -22.33 -4.84
N VAL A 211 2.62 -22.40 -4.59
CA VAL A 211 3.56 -23.23 -5.34
C VAL A 211 4.17 -24.24 -4.39
N LEU A 212 3.92 -25.52 -4.66
CA LEU A 212 4.63 -26.60 -4.00
C LEU A 212 5.94 -26.86 -4.74
N THR A 213 7.01 -27.08 -3.99
CA THR A 213 8.34 -27.44 -4.49
C THR A 213 8.84 -28.69 -3.77
N LEU A 214 9.14 -29.73 -4.53
CA LEU A 214 9.92 -30.88 -4.09
C LEU A 214 11.40 -30.55 -4.31
N ALA A 215 12.17 -30.55 -3.23
CA ALA A 215 13.59 -30.24 -3.25
C ALA A 215 14.43 -31.48 -2.90
N GLN A 216 15.56 -31.64 -3.56
CA GLN A 216 16.54 -32.68 -3.30
C GLN A 216 17.91 -32.03 -3.12
N ASN A 217 18.63 -32.36 -2.05
CA ASN A 217 19.90 -31.72 -1.67
C ASN A 217 19.83 -30.17 -1.60
N GLY A 218 18.67 -29.62 -1.20
CA GLY A 218 18.42 -28.18 -1.11
C GLY A 218 18.14 -27.47 -2.45
N GLN A 219 18.04 -28.20 -3.56
CA GLN A 219 17.72 -27.65 -4.89
C GLN A 219 16.31 -28.08 -5.32
N SER A 220 15.57 -27.21 -6.02
CA SER A 220 14.27 -27.60 -6.60
C SER A 220 14.49 -28.71 -7.64
N ALA A 221 13.71 -29.78 -7.50
CA ALA A 221 13.65 -30.90 -8.46
C ALA A 221 12.33 -30.89 -9.23
N TYR A 222 11.23 -30.48 -8.60
CA TYR A 222 9.93 -30.28 -9.23
C TYR A 222 9.18 -29.16 -8.50
N SER A 223 8.45 -28.31 -9.23
CA SER A 223 7.55 -27.33 -8.63
C SER A 223 6.29 -27.16 -9.47
N PHE A 224 5.13 -27.02 -8.83
CA PHE A 224 3.86 -26.76 -9.51
C PHE A 224 2.93 -25.84 -8.73
N TYR A 225 2.09 -25.15 -9.47
CA TYR A 225 1.14 -24.16 -8.99
C TYR A 225 -0.19 -24.81 -8.61
N VAL A 226 -0.76 -24.40 -7.49
CA VAL A 226 -2.03 -24.88 -6.94
C VAL A 226 -2.90 -23.69 -6.59
N GLN A 227 -3.99 -23.50 -7.33
CA GLN A 227 -4.89 -22.37 -7.11
C GLN A 227 -5.59 -22.46 -5.75
N LYS A 228 -5.90 -21.31 -5.16
CA LYS A 228 -6.67 -21.21 -3.91
C LYS A 228 -7.99 -21.99 -4.01
N GLY A 229 -8.27 -22.80 -3.00
CA GLY A 229 -9.52 -23.56 -2.94
C GLY A 229 -9.57 -24.78 -3.87
N GLN A 230 -8.45 -25.16 -4.51
CA GLN A 230 -8.40 -26.26 -5.48
C GLN A 230 -7.37 -27.32 -5.10
N THR A 231 -7.51 -28.48 -5.74
CA THR A 231 -6.56 -29.59 -5.67
C THR A 231 -5.84 -29.71 -7.01
N ALA A 232 -4.54 -29.97 -7.00
CA ALA A 232 -3.74 -30.24 -8.20
C ALA A 232 -2.94 -31.54 -8.04
N LYS A 233 -2.58 -32.16 -9.17
CA LYS A 233 -1.82 -33.43 -9.20
C LYS A 233 -0.62 -33.31 -10.13
N MET A 234 0.56 -33.67 -9.61
CA MET A 234 1.77 -33.92 -10.37
C MET A 234 1.98 -35.44 -10.48
N ASN A 235 2.40 -35.92 -11.65
CA ASN A 235 2.75 -37.31 -11.90
C ASN A 235 4.18 -37.38 -12.43
N GLY A 236 4.75 -38.58 -12.57
CA GLY A 236 6.05 -38.77 -13.19
C GLY A 236 7.25 -38.47 -12.28
N ILE A 237 7.01 -38.35 -10.97
CA ILE A 237 8.04 -38.05 -9.98
C ILE A 237 8.95 -39.28 -9.82
N ARG A 238 10.26 -39.08 -9.95
CA ARG A 238 11.27 -40.12 -9.73
C ARG A 238 11.31 -40.60 -8.29
N ASP A 239 11.75 -41.84 -8.15
CA ASP A 239 12.11 -42.42 -6.86
C ASP A 239 13.21 -41.61 -6.17
N GLY A 240 13.09 -41.45 -4.85
CA GLY A 240 14.01 -40.69 -4.02
C GLY A 240 13.32 -40.02 -2.83
N HIS A 241 14.16 -39.54 -1.90
CA HIS A 241 13.74 -38.70 -0.80
C HIS A 241 13.72 -37.23 -1.22
N TYR A 242 12.63 -36.51 -0.90
CA TYR A 242 12.46 -35.09 -1.19
C TYR A 242 12.02 -34.32 0.06
N ASP A 243 12.66 -33.18 0.28
CA ASP A 243 12.14 -32.15 1.16
C ASP A 243 10.95 -31.46 0.48
N ILE A 244 9.86 -31.22 1.22
CA ILE A 244 8.65 -30.58 0.67
C ILE A 244 8.55 -29.15 1.19
N TYR A 245 8.55 -28.19 0.26
CA TYR A 245 8.40 -26.76 0.51
C TYR A 245 7.12 -26.24 -0.13
N PHE A 246 6.47 -25.24 0.47
CA PHE A 246 5.44 -24.46 -0.23
C PHE A 246 5.60 -22.95 -0.01
N ALA A 247 5.44 -22.22 -1.11
CA ALA A 247 5.29 -20.77 -1.10
C ALA A 247 3.81 -20.46 -1.29
N GLY A 248 3.23 -19.60 -0.46
CA GLY A 248 1.86 -19.12 -0.59
C GLY A 248 1.82 -17.62 -0.93
N GLY A 249 0.74 -17.17 -1.56
CA GLY A 249 0.49 -15.74 -1.76
C GLY A 249 -0.53 -15.42 -2.84
N GLY A 250 -0.43 -14.22 -3.39
CA GLY A 250 -1.21 -13.72 -4.52
C GLY A 250 -0.34 -12.90 -5.48
N ASP A 251 -0.90 -12.62 -6.67
CA ASP A 251 -0.19 -12.02 -7.80
C ASP A 251 1.11 -12.73 -8.16
N TRP A 252 0.97 -13.86 -8.85
CA TRP A 252 2.10 -14.64 -9.32
C TRP A 252 2.87 -13.95 -10.44
N ASP A 253 4.12 -13.61 -10.15
CA ASP A 253 5.07 -13.08 -11.12
C ASP A 253 5.87 -14.23 -11.76
N SER A 254 5.58 -14.53 -13.02
CA SER A 254 6.25 -15.62 -13.75
C SER A 254 7.70 -15.31 -14.14
N GLY A 255 8.12 -14.04 -14.16
CA GLY A 255 9.48 -13.64 -14.48
C GLY A 255 10.44 -13.83 -13.30
N THR A 256 9.95 -13.59 -12.09
CA THR A 256 10.72 -13.78 -10.83
C THR A 256 10.36 -15.09 -10.11
N LYS A 257 9.34 -15.81 -10.58
CA LYS A 257 8.76 -17.05 -10.02
C LYS A 257 8.38 -16.92 -8.53
N LYS A 258 7.69 -15.82 -8.20
CA LYS A 258 7.28 -15.49 -6.84
C LYS A 258 5.89 -14.87 -6.82
N PHE A 259 5.21 -15.02 -5.69
CA PHE A 259 4.09 -14.15 -5.35
C PHE A 259 4.61 -12.74 -5.01
N THR A 260 3.85 -11.70 -5.36
CA THR A 260 4.19 -10.31 -4.99
C THR A 260 3.38 -9.81 -3.79
N GLN A 261 2.34 -10.55 -3.38
CA GLN A 261 1.41 -10.17 -2.31
C GLN A 261 1.18 -11.32 -1.33
N ASN A 262 0.99 -11.01 -0.05
CA ASN A 262 0.68 -11.94 1.05
C ASN A 262 1.58 -13.17 1.12
N CYS A 263 2.90 -12.98 0.98
CA CYS A 263 3.83 -14.08 0.77
C CYS A 263 4.14 -14.84 2.05
N SER A 264 4.01 -16.16 1.99
CA SER A 264 4.48 -17.09 2.99
C SER A 264 5.42 -18.11 2.36
N TYR A 265 6.38 -18.60 3.13
CA TYR A 265 7.34 -19.62 2.72
C TYR A 265 7.49 -20.60 3.88
N THR A 266 7.25 -21.88 3.63
CA THR A 266 7.27 -22.91 4.66
C THR A 266 7.82 -24.21 4.10
N LYS A 267 8.19 -25.11 5.02
CA LYS A 267 8.64 -26.47 4.73
C LYS A 267 7.89 -27.44 5.65
N PHE A 268 7.56 -28.62 5.16
CA PHE A 268 7.19 -29.74 6.03
C PHE A 268 8.42 -30.23 6.80
N ASP A 269 8.28 -30.46 8.10
CA ASP A 269 9.40 -30.91 8.95
C ASP A 269 9.87 -32.33 8.60
N GLN A 270 9.02 -33.09 7.91
CA GLN A 270 9.32 -34.40 7.33
C GLN A 270 9.24 -34.32 5.81
N GLY A 271 10.26 -34.85 5.13
CA GLY A 271 10.24 -35.07 3.68
C GLY A 271 9.36 -36.25 3.28
N ALA A 272 9.34 -36.57 1.99
CA ALA A 272 8.60 -37.67 1.41
C ALA A 272 9.49 -38.58 0.55
N ASP A 273 9.25 -39.89 0.67
CA ASP A 273 9.90 -40.92 -0.13
C ASP A 273 9.00 -41.38 -1.29
N PHE A 274 9.47 -41.19 -2.51
CA PHE A 274 8.91 -41.81 -3.70
C PHE A 274 9.66 -43.11 -3.98
N THR A 275 8.92 -44.20 -4.17
CA THR A 275 9.46 -45.53 -4.46
C THR A 275 8.59 -46.25 -5.47
N THR A 276 9.22 -47.02 -6.34
CA THR A 276 8.58 -47.82 -7.39
C THR A 276 9.09 -49.27 -7.28
N THR A 277 8.17 -50.22 -7.45
CA THR A 277 8.45 -51.66 -7.56
C THR A 277 7.92 -52.17 -8.90
N ASP A 278 8.15 -53.45 -9.21
CA ASP A 278 7.63 -54.11 -10.42
C ASP A 278 6.09 -54.02 -10.56
N THR A 279 5.35 -53.70 -9.49
CA THR A 279 3.87 -53.71 -9.48
C THR A 279 3.19 -52.52 -8.80
N THR A 280 3.92 -51.66 -8.10
CA THR A 280 3.38 -50.53 -7.32
C THR A 280 4.29 -49.30 -7.34
N TYR A 281 3.75 -48.12 -7.07
CA TYR A 281 4.51 -46.87 -6.93
C TYR A 281 3.89 -45.97 -5.85
N SER A 282 4.68 -45.03 -5.31
CA SER A 282 4.20 -44.05 -4.32
C SER A 282 3.15 -43.11 -4.91
N THR A 283 1.95 -43.10 -4.28
CA THR A 283 0.90 -42.10 -4.50
C THR A 283 0.69 -41.32 -3.20
N LEU A 284 1.03 -40.03 -3.20
CA LEU A 284 0.97 -39.18 -2.00
C LEU A 284 -0.10 -38.10 -2.13
N THR A 285 -0.67 -37.70 -0.99
CA THR A 285 -1.61 -36.56 -0.89
C THR A 285 -1.20 -35.67 0.27
N LEU A 286 -1.11 -34.36 0.02
CA LEU A 286 -0.80 -33.33 1.01
C LEU A 286 -1.93 -32.29 1.06
N THR A 287 -2.20 -31.73 2.23
CA THR A 287 -3.09 -30.58 2.40
C THR A 287 -2.28 -29.40 2.95
N LEU A 288 -2.37 -28.23 2.32
CA LEU A 288 -1.48 -27.09 2.64
C LEU A 288 -1.84 -26.31 3.91
N LYS A 289 -2.98 -26.60 4.53
CA LYS A 289 -3.30 -26.17 5.90
C LYS A 289 -3.55 -27.35 6.81
N ALA A 290 -3.17 -27.18 8.07
CA ALA A 290 -3.46 -28.14 9.14
C ALA A 290 -4.97 -28.43 9.22
N THR A 291 -5.34 -29.68 8.96
CA THR A 291 -6.68 -30.21 9.15
C THR A 291 -6.81 -30.84 10.54
N VAL A 292 -8.04 -30.92 11.06
CA VAL A 292 -8.31 -31.60 12.33
C VAL A 292 -7.93 -33.08 12.19
N GLY A 293 -6.94 -33.52 12.98
CA GLY A 293 -6.38 -34.88 12.92
C GLY A 293 -5.17 -35.05 11.98
N GLY A 294 -4.67 -33.98 11.35
CA GLY A 294 -3.41 -34.01 10.61
C GLY A 294 -2.20 -34.25 11.51
N ASN A 295 -1.22 -35.00 10.98
CA ASN A 295 0.02 -35.38 11.68
C ASN A 295 1.28 -34.66 11.17
N ALA A 296 1.16 -33.89 10.08
CA ALA A 296 2.28 -33.19 9.46
C ALA A 296 2.49 -31.81 10.12
N THR A 297 3.72 -31.54 10.58
CA THR A 297 4.14 -30.24 11.10
C THR A 297 4.98 -29.49 10.07
N THR A 298 5.00 -28.16 10.18
CA THR A 298 5.66 -27.27 9.23
C THR A 298 6.44 -26.18 9.96
N SER A 299 7.60 -25.85 9.41
CA SER A 299 8.45 -24.72 9.83
C SER A 299 8.42 -23.59 8.81
N ASP A 300 8.45 -22.34 9.27
CA ASP A 300 8.65 -21.17 8.43
C ASP A 300 10.05 -21.18 7.79
N VAL A 301 10.13 -20.73 6.54
CA VAL A 301 11.37 -20.68 5.76
C VAL A 301 11.69 -19.21 5.45
N PRO A 302 12.87 -18.69 5.83
CA PRO A 302 13.28 -17.34 5.42
C PRO A 302 13.25 -17.20 3.89
N PRO A 303 12.76 -16.09 3.30
CA PRO A 303 12.58 -15.97 1.85
C PRO A 303 13.83 -16.25 1.00
N GLY A 304 15.03 -15.97 1.53
CA GLY A 304 16.32 -16.29 0.89
C GLY A 304 16.77 -17.75 0.99
N GLN A 305 16.05 -18.60 1.73
CA GLN A 305 16.32 -20.03 1.92
C GLN A 305 15.30 -20.93 1.20
N TYR A 306 14.24 -20.37 0.61
CA TYR A 306 13.29 -21.15 -0.17
C TYR A 306 13.92 -21.61 -1.50
N PRO A 307 13.89 -22.92 -1.83
CA PRO A 307 14.46 -23.45 -3.06
C PRO A 307 13.71 -22.88 -4.27
N GLN A 308 14.38 -22.02 -5.04
CA GLN A 308 13.75 -21.32 -6.16
C GLN A 308 13.36 -22.32 -7.28
N PRO A 309 12.11 -22.27 -7.79
CA PRO A 309 11.67 -23.04 -8.95
C PRO A 309 12.36 -22.65 -10.27
#